data_AF-A0A379WRW4-F1
#
_entry.id   AF-A0A379WRW4-F1
#
_cell.length_a   1.000
_cell.length_b   1.000
_cell.length_c   1.000
_cell.angle_alpha   90.00
_cell.angle_beta   90.00
_cell.angle_gamma   90.00
#
_symmetry.space_group_name_H-M   'P 1'
#
loop_
_entity.id
_entity.type
_entity.pdbx_description
1 polymer ?
#
loop_
_entity_poly.entity_id
_entity_poly.type
_entity_poly.pdbx_seq_one_letter_code
_entity_poly.pdbx_strand_id
1 'polypeptide(L)' 'MVREDAQLLYGFNNKQERTLFKELIKTNGVGPKLALAILSGMSRSSL' A
#
# COMPACT_ATOMS: atom_id res chain seq x y z
N MET A 1 -12.67 2.84 -14.30
CA MET A 1 -13.09 4.01 -13.51
C MET A 1 -11.86 4.59 -12.83
N VAL A 2 -11.16 5.49 -13.51
CA VAL A 2 -10.18 6.37 -12.87
C VAL A 2 -11.00 7.27 -11.94
N ARG A 3 -10.71 7.28 -10.63
CA ARG A 3 -11.28 8.30 -9.75
C ARG A 3 -10.48 9.57 -10.00
N GLU A 4 -11.02 10.47 -10.80
CA GLU A 4 -10.40 11.75 -11.19
C GLU A 4 -10.36 12.79 -10.04
N ASP A 5 -11.10 12.58 -8.94
CA ASP A 5 -11.33 13.64 -7.93
C ASP A 5 -10.65 13.45 -6.56
N ALA A 6 -9.56 12.68 -6.46
CA ALA A 6 -8.85 12.56 -5.18
C ALA A 6 -7.34 12.37 -5.32
N GLN A 7 -6.57 13.38 -4.91
CA GLN A 7 -5.16 13.21 -4.59
C GLN A 7 -5.06 12.58 -3.19
N LEU A 8 -4.67 11.31 -3.13
CA LEU A 8 -4.49 10.58 -1.88
C LEU A 8 -3.00 10.51 -1.53
N LEU A 9 -2.66 10.92 -0.30
CA LEU A 9 -1.33 10.74 0.27
C LEU A 9 -1.34 9.54 1.22
N TYR A 10 -0.35 8.66 1.06
CA TYR A 10 -0.14 7.49 1.92
C TYR A 10 1.14 7.70 2.74
N GLY A 11 1.01 7.65 4.07
CA GLY A 11 2.12 7.78 5.02
C GLY A 11 2.70 6.42 5.42
N PHE A 12 4.02 6.38 5.63
CA PHE A 12 4.77 5.19 6.04
C PHE A 12 5.82 5.58 7.08
N ASN A 13 6.09 4.70 8.04
CA ASN A 13 7.06 4.98 9.11
C ASN A 13 8.50 4.89 8.62
N ASN A 14 8.74 4.04 7.62
CA ASN A 14 10.07 3.87 7.03
C ASN A 14 10.02 3.75 5.50
N LYS A 15 11.20 3.88 4.87
CA LYS A 15 11.33 3.80 3.41
C LYS A 15 11.00 2.41 2.85
N GLN A 16 11.19 1.35 3.63
CA GLN A 16 11.00 -0.04 3.18
C GLN A 16 9.52 -0.34 2.99
N GLU A 17 8.66 0.06 3.95
CA GLU A 17 7.20 0.00 3.85
C GLU A 17 6.69 0.75 2.61
N ARG A 18 7.22 1.95 2.36
CA ARG A 18 6.87 2.73 1.17
C ARG A 18 7.26 2.02 -0.12
N THR A 19 8.47 1.45 -0.19
CA THR A 19 8.92 0.71 -1.38
C THR A 19 8.02 -0.50 -1.62
N LEU A 20 7.74 -1.28 -0.57
CA LEU A 20 6.86 -2.44 -0.67
C LEU A 20 5.44 -2.06 -1.10
N PHE A 21 4.88 -0.98 -0.55
CA PHE A 21 3.60 -0.43 -1.00
C PHE A 21 3.59 -0.11 -2.49
N LYS A 22 4.66 0.54 -3.00
CA LYS A 22 4.79 0.89 -4.42
C LYS A 22 4.90 -0.34 -5.32
N GLU A 23 5.53 -1.41 -4.87
CA GLU A 23 5.58 -2.67 -5.63
C GLU A 23 4.22 -3.40 -5.61
N LEU A 24 3.52 -3.39 -4.48
CA LEU A 24 2.19 -3.99 -4.36
C LEU A 24 1.18 -3.33 -5.31
N ILE A 25 1.10 -1.99 -5.35
CA ILE A 25 0.15 -1.29 -6.22
C ILE A 25 0.44 -1.43 -7.73
N LYS A 26 1.65 -1.88 -8.12
CA LYS A 26 1.97 -2.19 -9.52
C LYS A 26 1.42 -3.56 -9.94
N THR A 27 1.08 -4.42 -8.98
CA THR A 27 0.56 -5.76 -9.25
C THR A 27 -0.88 -5.67 -9.74
N ASN A 28 -1.20 -6.38 -10.83
CA ASN A 28 -2.56 -6.42 -11.37
C ASN A 28 -3.55 -6.90 -10.30
N GLY A 29 -4.63 -6.14 -10.12
CA GLY A 29 -5.68 -6.45 -9.13
C GLY A 29 -5.38 -5.96 -7.70
N VAL A 30 -4.22 -5.36 -7.44
CA VAL A 30 -3.87 -4.82 -6.13
C VAL A 30 -4.04 -3.30 -6.12
N GLY A 31 -5.13 -2.85 -5.51
CA GLY A 31 -5.36 -1.42 -5.24
C GLY A 31 -4.73 -0.94 -3.92
N PRO A 32 -4.66 0.38 -3.68
CA PRO A 32 -4.05 0.95 -2.48
C PRO A 32 -4.62 0.42 -1.16
N LYS A 33 -5.95 0.20 -1.10
CA LYS A 33 -6.63 -0.35 0.09
C LYS A 33 -6.18 -1.77 0.41
N LEU A 34 -6.01 -2.61 -0.61
CA LEU A 34 -5.54 -3.99 -0.44
C LEU A 34 -4.06 -4.00 -0.07
N ALA A 35 -3.23 -3.16 -0.71
CA ALA A 35 -1.82 -3.02 -0.37
C ALA A 35 -1.61 -2.63 1.11
N LEU A 36 -2.41 -1.69 1.64
CA LEU A 36 -2.38 -1.34 3.06
C LEU A 36 -2.75 -2.52 3.97
N ALA A 37 -3.79 -3.28 3.62
CA ALA A 37 -4.20 -4.46 4.40
C ALA A 37 -3.11 -5.54 4.44
N ILE A 38 -2.42 -5.77 3.31
CA ILE A 38 -1.28 -6.70 3.23
C ILE A 38 -0.15 -6.24 4.15
N LEU A 39 0.23 -4.96 4.09
CA LEU A 39 1.30 -4.40 4.94
C LEU A 39 0.97 -4.50 6.43
N SER A 40 -0.28 -4.24 6.83
CA SER A 40 -0.73 -4.40 8.22
C SER A 40 -0.66 -5.85 8.69
N GLY A 41 -0.99 -6.82 7.83
CA GLY A 41 -0.88 -8.24 8.15
C GLY A 41 0.58 -8.70 8.31
N MET A 42 1.47 -8.25 7.43
CA MET A 42 2.90 -8.60 7.47
C MET A 42 3.61 -8.02 8.71
N SER A 43 3.30 -6.78 9.08
CA SER A 43 3.86 -6.17 10.30
C SER A 43 3.46 -6.95 11.56
N ARG A 44 2.26 -7.54 11.58
CA ARG A 44 1.77 -8.33 12.72
C ARG A 44 2.43 -9.70 12.82
N SER A 45 2.88 -10.29 11.71
CA SER A 45 3.55 -11.60 11.70
C SER A 45 5.02 -11.56 12.15
N SER A 46 5.62 -10.38 12.29
CA SER A 46 7.00 -10.21 12.78
C SER A 46 7.08 -9.91 14.28
N LEU A 47 5.95 -9.94 15.00
CA LEU A 47 5.83 -9.85 16.47
C LEU A 47 5.57 -11.24 17.04
#